data_AF-A0A239DFE5-F1
#
_entry.id   AF-A0A239DFE5-F1
#
_cell.length_a   1.000
_cell.length_b   1.000
_cell.length_c   1.000
_cell.angle_alpha   90.00
_cell.angle_beta   90.00
_cell.angle_gamma   90.00
#
_symmetry.space_group_name_H-M   'P 1'
#
loop_
_entity.id
_entity.type
_entity.pdbx_description
1 polymer ?
#
loop_
_entity_poly.entity_id
_entity_poly.type
_entity_poly.pdbx_seq_one_letter_code
_entity_poly.pdbx_strand_id
1 'polypeptide(L)'
;MTDAPRPGDAVPDDGAPDDVPRRAPADPAPDAPASDAPASDVPATAPDVPAPAAPVPPDGARPQRRRSLVAGSLIAVLTALLGFAIAVQVRSTDTGQALEGAREEELVAILDDLDSEEDRLRAQIADQRGALRELSDTDSRSAAALEDARSRADALAVLNGTVAAEGPGLVITVRDPEGRVRVADLLDAVQELRGAGAETMQIDGVRVGVSTAVTGTPGDLRVDGRPVTAPYEIVVIGSAADLRTAMSIPGGVVDRVGRQGGSVDIEQRDRVVVDALRPLDEPQYAQPDPGD
;
A
#
# COMPACT_ATOMS: atom_id res chain seq x y z
N MET A 1 -55.80 -31.23 -39.71
CA MET A 1 -55.00 -31.77 -38.60
C MET A 1 -53.94 -30.71 -38.31
N THR A 2 -54.23 -29.56 -37.72
CA THR A 2 -54.97 -29.25 -36.49
C THR A 2 -54.45 -30.05 -35.31
N ASP A 3 -53.50 -29.48 -34.56
CA ASP A 3 -53.69 -29.33 -33.12
C ASP A 3 -52.76 -28.25 -32.53
N ALA A 4 -53.38 -27.36 -31.77
CA ALA A 4 -52.84 -26.41 -30.81
C ALA A 4 -54.06 -25.97 -29.97
N PRO A 5 -53.92 -25.40 -28.77
CA PRO A 5 -52.90 -25.52 -27.73
C PRO A 5 -53.55 -25.76 -26.33
N ARG A 6 -52.80 -25.82 -25.23
CA ARG A 6 -53.35 -25.51 -23.88
C ARG A 6 -52.39 -24.73 -22.95
N PRO A 7 -52.95 -23.90 -22.03
CA PRO A 7 -52.23 -22.83 -21.34
C PRO A 7 -52.14 -23.03 -19.80
N GLY A 8 -51.31 -22.19 -19.16
CA GLY A 8 -51.48 -21.71 -17.79
C GLY A 8 -50.83 -22.53 -16.67
N ASP A 9 -49.89 -21.94 -15.94
CA ASP A 9 -50.19 -21.49 -14.57
C ASP A 9 -49.13 -20.52 -14.02
N ALA A 10 -49.61 -19.66 -13.15
CA ALA A 10 -49.01 -18.42 -12.66
C ALA A 10 -48.13 -18.60 -11.41
N VAL A 11 -47.33 -17.56 -11.17
CA VAL A 11 -46.46 -17.26 -10.01
C VAL A 11 -47.30 -16.91 -8.76
N PRO A 12 -46.78 -17.15 -7.54
CA PRO A 12 -46.35 -16.03 -6.65
C PRO A 12 -44.99 -16.33 -5.96
N ASP A 13 -43.99 -15.44 -6.00
CA ASP A 13 -43.70 -14.35 -5.04
C ASP A 13 -43.55 -14.79 -3.58
N ASP A 14 -42.31 -14.82 -3.06
CA ASP A 14 -41.86 -14.19 -1.81
C ASP A 14 -40.44 -14.68 -1.43
N GLY A 15 -39.52 -13.76 -1.11
CA GLY A 15 -38.17 -14.14 -0.65
C GLY A 15 -37.18 -12.98 -0.61
N ALA A 16 -37.41 -12.04 0.30
CA ALA A 16 -36.48 -10.97 0.65
C ALA A 16 -35.11 -11.49 1.14
N PRO A 17 -34.02 -10.71 1.01
CA PRO A 17 -32.64 -11.15 1.23
C PRO A 17 -32.23 -11.15 2.72
N ASP A 18 -31.44 -12.15 3.10
CA ASP A 18 -30.84 -12.29 4.43
C ASP A 18 -29.82 -11.18 4.74
N ASP A 19 -29.98 -10.65 5.95
CA ASP A 19 -29.17 -9.69 6.68
C ASP A 19 -27.69 -10.13 6.79
N VAL A 20 -26.77 -9.29 6.30
CA VAL A 20 -25.35 -9.34 6.65
C VAL A 20 -25.07 -8.25 7.70
N PRO A 21 -24.68 -8.59 8.94
CA PRO A 21 -24.47 -7.57 9.97
C PRO A 21 -23.18 -6.76 9.71
N ARG A 22 -23.35 -5.44 9.58
CA ARG A 22 -22.28 -4.44 9.65
C ARG A 22 -21.54 -4.53 10.99
N ARG A 23 -20.22 -4.73 10.93
CA ARG A 23 -19.31 -4.55 12.06
C ARG A 23 -18.92 -3.07 12.13
N ALA A 24 -19.39 -2.37 13.16
CA ALA A 24 -18.98 -1.00 13.48
C ALA A 24 -17.61 -0.99 14.21
N PRO A 25 -16.84 0.11 14.13
CA PRO A 25 -15.51 0.23 14.72
C PRO A 25 -15.59 0.55 16.21
N ALA A 26 -14.65 0.03 17.00
CA ALA A 26 -14.48 0.35 18.42
C ALA A 26 -13.36 1.38 18.58
N ASP A 27 -13.69 2.54 19.16
CA ASP A 27 -12.73 3.52 19.66
C ASP A 27 -12.32 3.20 21.12
N PRO A 28 -11.10 3.59 21.55
CA PRO A 28 -10.53 3.24 22.84
C PRO A 28 -10.84 4.28 23.93
N ALA A 29 -10.89 3.83 25.18
CA ALA A 29 -10.87 4.70 26.35
C ALA A 29 -9.92 4.11 27.44
N PRO A 30 -9.37 4.97 28.32
CA PRO A 30 -8.06 4.78 28.96
C PRO A 30 -8.18 4.29 30.41
N ASP A 31 -7.12 3.66 30.94
CA ASP A 31 -6.93 3.53 32.40
C ASP A 31 -5.45 3.32 32.78
N ALA A 32 -5.00 4.11 33.76
CA ALA A 32 -3.78 3.98 34.56
C ALA A 32 -3.96 4.89 35.80
N PRO A 33 -3.16 4.82 36.89
CA PRO A 33 -2.23 3.77 37.37
C PRO A 33 -2.29 3.56 38.93
N ALA A 34 -1.42 2.66 39.44
CA ALA A 34 -0.72 2.60 40.76
C ALA A 34 -0.52 1.12 41.16
N SER A 35 0.50 0.60 41.86
CA SER A 35 1.70 1.02 42.63
C SER A 35 2.56 -0.28 42.67
N ASP A 36 3.89 -0.37 42.89
CA ASP A 36 4.70 0.11 44.00
C ASP A 36 6.18 -0.17 43.68
N ALA A 37 7.06 0.75 44.07
CA ALA A 37 8.48 0.51 44.33
C ALA A 37 8.68 0.14 45.82
N PRO A 38 9.90 -0.20 46.27
CA PRO A 38 10.66 0.88 46.90
C PRO A 38 12.18 0.84 46.71
N ALA A 39 12.75 2.05 46.71
CA ALA A 39 14.16 2.35 46.95
C ALA A 39 14.46 2.32 48.47
N SER A 40 15.73 2.23 48.84
CA SER A 40 16.18 2.52 50.21
C SER A 40 17.38 3.45 50.18
N ASP A 41 17.16 4.60 50.79
CA ASP A 41 18.09 5.69 51.04
C ASP A 41 19.16 5.34 52.08
N VAL A 42 20.29 6.01 51.91
CA VAL A 42 21.36 6.21 52.88
C VAL A 42 20.90 7.23 53.93
N PRO A 43 21.37 7.15 55.19
CA PRO A 43 21.65 8.39 55.90
C PRO A 43 23.02 8.42 56.57
N ALA A 44 23.66 9.57 56.42
CA ALA A 44 24.77 10.05 57.22
C ALA A 44 24.30 10.40 58.65
N THR A 45 25.18 10.24 59.64
CA THR A 45 25.01 10.85 60.96
C THR A 45 26.38 11.20 61.53
N ALA A 46 26.54 12.47 61.88
CA ALA A 46 27.54 12.98 62.82
C ALA A 46 26.78 13.89 63.81
N PRO A 47 27.44 14.37 64.87
CA PRO A 47 27.68 13.69 66.13
C PRO A 47 26.87 14.35 67.26
N ASP A 48 26.66 13.67 68.39
CA ASP A 48 26.17 14.35 69.60
C ASP A 48 26.96 13.96 70.84
N VAL A 49 27.34 15.00 71.57
CA VAL A 49 28.15 14.99 72.79
C VAL A 49 27.18 15.08 73.97
N PRO A 50 27.49 14.45 75.11
CA PRO A 50 27.18 15.12 76.36
C PRO A 50 28.41 15.31 77.24
N ALA A 51 28.47 16.54 77.73
CA ALA A 51 29.43 17.10 78.67
C ALA A 51 28.97 16.81 80.15
N PRO A 52 29.54 17.44 81.19
CA PRO A 52 30.16 16.74 82.32
C PRO A 52 29.44 16.96 83.67
N ALA A 53 29.77 16.17 84.71
CA ALA A 53 29.43 16.56 86.08
C ALA A 53 30.37 15.93 87.13
N ALA A 54 31.10 16.81 87.84
CA ALA A 54 31.87 16.58 89.07
C ALA A 54 30.93 16.59 90.32
N PRO A 55 31.35 16.35 91.60
CA PRO A 55 32.28 17.22 92.38
C PRO A 55 33.17 16.54 93.50
N VAL A 56 34.43 16.96 93.79
CA VAL A 56 34.96 17.88 94.87
C VAL A 56 35.41 17.12 96.18
N PRO A 57 36.40 17.56 97.02
CA PRO A 57 37.73 16.98 97.31
C PRO A 57 37.82 16.52 98.82
N PRO A 58 38.91 16.60 99.65
CA PRO A 58 40.35 16.90 99.52
C PRO A 58 41.22 15.72 100.06
N ASP A 59 42.54 15.70 100.28
CA ASP A 59 43.56 16.69 100.62
C ASP A 59 44.93 15.99 100.50
N GLY A 60 46.02 16.77 100.35
CA GLY A 60 47.30 16.41 100.97
C GLY A 60 48.37 15.61 100.19
N ALA A 61 49.50 16.30 100.03
CA ALA A 61 50.89 15.79 100.05
C ALA A 61 51.51 15.12 98.79
N ARG A 62 52.41 15.90 98.16
CA ARG A 62 53.55 15.48 97.31
C ARG A 62 54.63 14.74 98.14
N PRO A 63 55.77 14.27 97.58
CA PRO A 63 56.16 13.97 96.18
C PRO A 63 56.86 12.59 96.05
N GLN A 64 57.18 12.12 94.83
CA GLN A 64 58.58 12.01 94.36
C GLN A 64 58.76 11.25 93.04
N ARG A 65 59.54 11.91 92.19
CA ARG A 65 60.16 11.48 90.93
C ARG A 65 60.83 10.11 91.03
N ARG A 66 60.65 9.29 89.99
CA ARG A 66 61.66 8.44 89.30
C ARG A 66 60.98 7.47 88.31
N ARG A 67 60.69 7.90 87.08
CA ARG A 67 60.46 7.00 85.92
C ARG A 67 60.88 7.70 84.61
N SER A 68 62.17 7.91 84.39
CA SER A 68 62.74 8.65 83.24
C SER A 68 63.35 7.75 82.16
N LEU A 69 62.76 6.59 81.86
CA LEU A 69 63.18 5.76 80.71
C LEU A 69 62.00 5.27 79.86
N VAL A 70 60.89 4.89 80.50
CA VAL A 70 59.64 4.50 79.79
C VAL A 70 59.00 5.68 79.04
N ALA A 71 59.13 6.90 79.57
CA ALA A 71 58.64 8.10 78.89
C ALA A 71 59.45 8.43 77.62
N GLY A 72 60.76 8.15 77.60
CA GLY A 72 61.62 8.41 76.45
C GLY A 72 61.32 7.49 75.27
N SER A 73 61.08 6.20 75.52
CA SER A 73 60.67 5.24 74.48
C SER A 73 59.30 5.57 73.91
N LEU A 74 58.37 6.05 74.74
CA LEU A 74 57.04 6.46 74.29
C LEU A 74 57.11 7.65 73.34
N ILE A 75 57.94 8.66 73.67
CA ILE A 75 58.17 9.84 72.83
C ILE A 75 58.81 9.45 71.49
N ALA A 76 59.81 8.56 71.47
CA ALA A 76 60.45 8.11 70.24
C ALA A 76 59.46 7.39 69.30
N VAL A 77 58.62 6.51 69.84
CA VAL A 77 57.57 5.82 69.07
C VAL A 77 56.53 6.82 68.55
N LEU A 78 56.07 7.76 69.38
CA LEU A 78 55.15 8.83 68.96
C LEU A 78 55.74 9.69 67.85
N THR A 79 57.04 10.02 67.93
CA THR A 79 57.71 10.87 66.93
C THR A 79 57.93 10.09 65.62
N ALA A 80 58.23 8.79 65.69
CA ALA A 80 58.34 7.93 64.51
C ALA A 80 56.97 7.72 63.84
N LEU A 81 55.91 7.50 64.60
CA LEU A 81 54.54 7.42 64.08
C LEU A 81 54.09 8.75 63.49
N LEU A 82 54.44 9.88 64.11
CA LEU A 82 54.13 11.21 63.59
C LEU A 82 54.93 11.50 62.31
N GLY A 83 56.22 11.17 62.27
CA GLY A 83 57.05 11.29 61.07
C GLY A 83 56.55 10.39 59.93
N PHE A 84 56.12 9.17 60.24
CA PHE A 84 55.49 8.26 59.27
C PHE A 84 54.14 8.78 58.79
N ALA A 85 53.30 9.30 59.69
CA ALA A 85 52.02 9.91 59.34
C ALA A 85 52.21 11.16 58.47
N ILE A 86 53.20 12.01 58.76
CA ILE A 86 53.57 13.16 57.93
C ILE A 86 54.12 12.70 56.58
N ALA A 87 54.95 11.66 56.52
CA ALA A 87 55.45 11.12 55.26
C ALA A 87 54.34 10.53 54.39
N VAL A 88 53.38 9.82 54.99
CA VAL A 88 52.17 9.33 54.32
C VAL A 88 51.29 10.50 53.88
N GLN A 89 51.11 11.53 54.72
CA GLN A 89 50.37 12.74 54.36
C GLN A 89 51.03 13.52 53.24
N VAL A 90 52.36 13.64 53.21
CA VAL A 90 53.09 14.31 52.12
C VAL A 90 53.00 13.48 50.85
N ARG A 91 53.15 12.14 50.94
CA ARG A 91 52.99 11.24 49.79
C ARG A 91 51.56 11.26 49.24
N SER A 92 50.54 11.38 50.09
CA SER A 92 49.14 11.52 49.68
C SER A 92 48.80 12.93 49.20
N THR A 93 49.50 13.97 49.67
CA THR A 93 49.35 15.36 49.22
C THR A 93 50.01 15.58 47.85
N ASP A 94 51.12 14.89 47.56
CA ASP A 94 51.69 14.78 46.20
C ASP A 94 50.72 14.11 45.22
N THR A 95 49.83 13.25 45.71
CA THR A 95 48.75 12.69 44.89
C THR A 95 47.66 13.74 44.64
N GLY A 96 47.45 14.69 45.55
CA GLY A 96 46.43 15.75 45.43
C GLY A 96 46.74 16.86 44.43
N GLN A 97 48.03 17.15 44.14
CA GLN A 97 48.40 18.16 43.13
C GLN A 97 48.44 17.62 41.69
N ALA A 98 48.32 16.31 41.50
CA ALA A 98 48.10 15.70 40.17
C ALA A 98 46.61 15.70 39.74
N LEU A 99 45.68 16.15 40.62
CA LEU A 99 44.23 16.05 40.39
C LEU A 99 43.53 17.35 39.93
N GLU A 100 44.24 18.48 39.77
CA GLU A 100 43.63 19.71 39.23
C GLU A 100 43.73 19.80 37.70
N GLY A 101 44.78 19.26 37.07
CA GLY A 101 44.89 19.15 35.60
C GLY A 101 44.18 17.93 34.99
N ALA A 102 44.05 16.83 35.75
CA ALA A 102 43.43 15.59 35.29
C ALA A 102 41.90 15.69 35.09
N ARG A 103 41.22 16.62 35.75
CA ARG A 103 39.76 16.83 35.59
C ARG A 103 39.41 17.59 34.32
N GLU A 104 40.27 18.51 33.91
CA GLU A 104 40.08 19.30 32.68
C GLU A 104 40.35 18.42 31.45
N GLU A 105 41.39 17.59 31.50
CA GLU A 105 41.71 16.58 30.48
C GLU A 105 40.63 15.49 30.35
N GLU A 106 40.06 15.02 31.46
CA GLU A 106 38.97 14.02 31.47
C GLU A 106 37.65 14.60 30.93
N LEU A 107 37.35 15.87 31.21
CA LEU A 107 36.19 16.55 30.62
C LEU A 107 36.36 16.78 29.12
N VAL A 108 37.55 17.14 28.66
CA VAL A 108 37.87 17.25 27.23
C VAL A 108 37.76 15.87 26.55
N ALA A 109 38.25 14.81 27.18
CA ALA A 109 38.13 13.45 26.64
C ALA A 109 36.67 12.98 26.56
N ILE A 110 35.84 13.27 27.58
CA ILE A 110 34.40 12.97 27.56
C ILE A 110 33.69 13.80 26.49
N LEU A 111 34.06 15.06 26.30
CA LEU A 111 33.51 15.90 25.24
C LEU A 111 33.89 15.36 23.87
N ASP A 112 35.15 14.99 23.65
CA ASP A 112 35.62 14.41 22.39
C ASP A 112 34.92 13.08 22.07
N ASP A 113 34.68 12.24 23.08
CA ASP A 113 33.92 10.98 22.95
C ASP A 113 32.46 11.26 22.61
N LEU A 114 31.83 12.25 23.27
CA LEU A 114 30.47 12.66 23.00
C LEU A 114 30.31 13.30 21.61
N ASP A 115 31.27 14.12 21.18
CA ASP A 115 31.31 14.70 19.83
C ASP A 115 31.50 13.59 18.78
N SER A 116 32.35 12.61 19.07
CA SER A 116 32.54 11.43 18.21
C SER A 116 31.28 10.56 18.12
N GLU A 117 30.60 10.34 19.25
CA GLU A 117 29.32 9.64 19.34
C GLU A 117 28.24 10.42 18.57
N GLU A 118 28.19 11.74 18.73
CA GLU A 118 27.25 12.62 18.03
C GLU A 118 27.46 12.56 16.52
N ASP A 119 28.70 12.67 16.04
CA ASP A 119 29.02 12.60 14.62
C ASP A 119 28.70 11.22 14.04
N ARG A 120 28.96 10.15 14.80
CA ARG A 120 28.58 8.79 14.44
C ARG A 120 27.05 8.65 14.33
N LEU A 121 26.30 9.18 15.28
CA LEU A 121 24.83 9.14 15.27
C LEU A 121 24.26 9.99 14.12
N ARG A 122 24.84 11.17 13.85
CA ARG A 122 24.48 12.01 12.71
C ARG A 122 24.71 11.28 11.38
N ALA A 123 25.83 10.58 11.23
CA ALA A 123 26.12 9.76 10.06
C ALA A 123 25.08 8.63 9.89
N GLN A 124 24.77 7.89 10.96
CA GLN A 124 23.75 6.84 10.93
C GLN A 124 22.36 7.38 10.55
N ILE A 125 21.98 8.54 11.08
CA ILE A 125 20.70 9.19 10.73
C ILE A 125 20.70 9.58 9.24
N ALA A 126 21.81 10.11 8.72
CA ALA A 126 21.93 10.46 7.30
C ALA A 126 21.80 9.22 6.40
N ASP A 127 22.47 8.12 6.76
CA ASP A 127 22.41 6.85 6.04
C ASP A 127 21.01 6.24 6.07
N GLN A 128 20.36 6.19 7.24
CA GLN A 128 18.99 5.68 7.37
C GLN A 128 17.98 6.51 6.58
N ARG A 129 18.12 7.85 6.60
CA ARG A 129 17.30 8.74 5.76
C ARG A 129 17.59 8.55 4.27
N GLY A 130 18.81 8.18 3.90
CA GLY A 130 19.18 7.76 2.55
C GLY A 130 18.44 6.50 2.13
N ALA A 131 18.56 5.44 2.93
CA ALA A 131 17.91 4.15 2.69
C ALA A 131 16.38 4.27 2.62
N LEU A 132 15.76 5.07 3.50
CA LEU A 132 14.32 5.32 3.47
C LEU A 132 13.85 6.02 2.18
N ARG A 133 14.63 6.99 1.68
CA ARG A 133 14.34 7.67 0.42
C ARG A 133 14.45 6.71 -0.76
N GLU A 134 15.51 5.91 -0.81
CA GLU A 134 15.70 4.90 -1.86
C GLU A 134 14.57 3.87 -1.89
N LEU A 135 14.16 3.36 -0.72
CA LEU A 135 13.03 2.44 -0.63
C LEU A 135 11.72 3.09 -1.10
N SER A 136 11.44 4.32 -0.65
CA SER A 136 10.24 5.05 -1.05
C SER A 136 10.19 5.31 -2.56
N ASP A 137 11.34 5.64 -3.17
CA ASP A 137 11.46 5.84 -4.61
C ASP A 137 11.26 4.54 -5.39
N THR A 138 11.81 3.41 -4.91
CA THR A 138 11.59 2.09 -5.53
C THR A 138 10.13 1.67 -5.45
N ASP A 139 9.50 1.80 -4.28
CA ASP A 139 8.08 1.47 -4.11
C ASP A 139 7.19 2.31 -5.04
N SER A 140 7.48 3.61 -5.17
CA SER A 140 6.77 4.51 -6.08
C SER A 140 6.93 4.09 -7.54
N ARG A 141 8.14 3.71 -7.96
CA ARG A 141 8.38 3.19 -9.32
C ARG A 141 7.68 1.86 -9.57
N SER A 142 7.69 0.95 -8.61
CA SER A 142 6.99 -0.33 -8.72
C SER A 142 5.48 -0.15 -8.81
N ALA A 143 4.90 0.77 -8.03
CA ALA A 143 3.48 1.08 -8.11
C ALA A 143 3.08 1.65 -9.48
N ALA A 144 3.88 2.58 -10.01
CA ALA A 144 3.66 3.14 -11.35
C ALA A 144 3.75 2.07 -12.45
N ALA A 145 4.77 1.21 -12.39
CA ALA A 145 4.94 0.11 -13.36
C ALA A 145 3.77 -0.88 -13.33
N LEU A 146 3.25 -1.19 -12.13
CA LEU A 146 2.11 -2.08 -11.97
C LEU A 146 0.82 -1.46 -12.53
N GLU A 147 0.62 -0.16 -12.33
CA GLU A 147 -0.53 0.56 -12.89
C GLU A 147 -0.48 0.61 -14.41
N ASP A 148 0.69 0.89 -14.99
CA ASP A 148 0.90 0.85 -16.43
C ASP A 148 0.63 -0.56 -16.99
N ALA A 149 1.09 -1.60 -16.31
CA ALA A 149 0.85 -2.99 -16.71
C ALA A 149 -0.65 -3.35 -16.67
N ARG A 150 -1.39 -2.90 -15.65
CA ARG A 150 -2.84 -3.09 -15.55
C ARG A 150 -3.58 -2.36 -16.66
N SER A 151 -3.25 -1.09 -16.89
CA SER A 151 -3.85 -0.29 -17.96
C SER A 151 -3.63 -0.93 -19.34
N ARG A 152 -2.42 -1.45 -19.60
CA ARG A 152 -2.12 -2.21 -20.82
C ARG A 152 -2.92 -3.51 -20.89
N ALA A 153 -3.02 -4.25 -19.78
CA ALA A 153 -3.80 -5.48 -19.73
C ALA A 153 -5.29 -5.21 -20.02
N ASP A 154 -5.87 -4.15 -19.48
CA ASP A 154 -7.25 -3.75 -19.72
C ASP A 154 -7.47 -3.34 -21.18
N ALA A 155 -6.55 -2.54 -21.75
CA ALA A 155 -6.59 -2.16 -23.16
C ALA A 155 -6.53 -3.39 -24.09
N LEU A 156 -5.64 -4.34 -23.80
CA LEU A 156 -5.53 -5.61 -24.53
C LEU A 156 -6.78 -6.49 -24.35
N ALA A 157 -7.38 -6.49 -23.15
CA ALA A 157 -8.59 -7.24 -22.87
C ALA A 157 -9.78 -6.70 -23.67
N VAL A 158 -9.92 -5.37 -23.79
CA VAL A 158 -10.94 -4.74 -24.65
C VAL A 158 -10.70 -5.07 -26.12
N LEU A 159 -9.44 -4.98 -26.57
CA LEU A 159 -9.06 -5.28 -27.96
C LEU A 159 -9.34 -6.74 -28.34
N ASN A 160 -9.01 -7.68 -27.46
CA ASN A 160 -9.28 -9.11 -27.65
C ASN A 160 -10.74 -9.49 -27.43
N GLY A 161 -11.52 -8.59 -26.84
CA GLY A 161 -12.93 -8.78 -26.54
C GLY A 161 -13.19 -9.69 -25.35
N THR A 162 -12.25 -9.82 -24.42
CA THR A 162 -12.38 -10.66 -23.21
C THR A 162 -13.07 -9.95 -22.05
N VAL A 163 -13.20 -8.62 -22.13
CA VAL A 163 -13.98 -7.81 -21.18
C VAL A 163 -15.00 -6.95 -21.91
N ALA A 164 -16.04 -6.56 -21.18
CA ALA A 164 -17.03 -5.61 -21.66
C ALA A 164 -16.38 -4.22 -21.80
N ALA A 165 -16.95 -3.41 -22.69
CA ALA A 165 -16.52 -2.04 -22.91
C ALA A 165 -17.72 -1.10 -22.99
N GLU A 166 -17.51 0.15 -22.63
CA GLU A 166 -18.51 1.20 -22.75
C GLU A 166 -17.90 2.50 -23.25
N GLY A 167 -18.71 3.28 -23.96
CA GLY A 167 -18.27 4.54 -24.54
C GLY A 167 -19.30 5.16 -25.46
N PRO A 168 -19.00 6.30 -26.08
CA PRO A 168 -19.86 6.87 -27.11
C PRO A 168 -19.93 5.93 -28.32
N GLY A 169 -21.04 5.97 -29.05
CA GLY A 169 -21.22 5.05 -30.16
C GLY A 169 -22.60 5.10 -30.81
N LEU A 170 -22.90 4.04 -31.55
CA LEU A 170 -24.17 3.85 -32.23
C LEU A 170 -24.86 2.56 -31.76
N VAL A 171 -26.19 2.61 -31.71
CA VAL A 171 -27.05 1.42 -31.79
C VAL A 171 -27.69 1.44 -33.17
N ILE A 172 -27.39 0.42 -33.98
CA ILE A 172 -27.89 0.29 -35.35
C ILE A 172 -28.86 -0.89 -35.38
N THR A 173 -30.09 -0.65 -35.83
CA THR A 173 -31.13 -1.68 -35.92
C THR A 173 -31.49 -1.91 -37.37
N VAL A 174 -31.14 -3.09 -37.89
CA VAL A 174 -31.41 -3.51 -39.28
C VAL A 174 -32.66 -4.38 -39.30
N ARG A 175 -33.77 -3.85 -39.79
CA ARG A 175 -35.02 -4.60 -40.01
C ARG A 175 -35.02 -5.23 -41.39
N ASP A 176 -35.42 -6.49 -41.43
CA ASP A 176 -35.47 -7.29 -42.65
C ASP A 176 -36.77 -8.11 -42.71
N PRO A 177 -37.92 -7.47 -42.95
CA PRO A 177 -39.23 -8.15 -42.94
C PRO A 177 -39.36 -9.19 -44.07
N GLU A 178 -38.58 -9.06 -45.15
CA GLU A 178 -38.59 -9.98 -46.28
C GLU A 178 -37.51 -11.08 -46.19
N GLY A 179 -36.66 -11.06 -45.15
CA GLY A 179 -35.58 -12.03 -44.97
C GLY A 179 -34.53 -12.00 -46.09
N ARG A 180 -34.26 -10.82 -46.66
CA ARG A 180 -33.40 -10.63 -47.85
C ARG A 180 -32.01 -10.09 -47.53
N VAL A 181 -31.72 -9.72 -46.30
CA VAL A 181 -30.37 -9.32 -45.86
C VAL A 181 -29.43 -10.51 -46.02
N ARG A 182 -28.29 -10.29 -46.68
CA ARG A 182 -27.29 -11.31 -47.00
C ARG A 182 -26.11 -11.20 -46.05
N VAL A 183 -25.30 -12.26 -46.05
CA VAL A 183 -23.97 -12.28 -45.41
C VAL A 183 -23.12 -11.06 -45.77
N ALA A 184 -23.08 -10.71 -47.07
CA ALA A 184 -22.31 -9.57 -47.55
C ALA A 184 -22.79 -8.23 -46.95
N ASP A 185 -24.08 -8.09 -46.66
CA ASP A 185 -24.64 -6.83 -46.19
C ASP A 185 -24.26 -6.58 -44.72
N LEU A 186 -24.27 -7.61 -43.87
CA LEU A 186 -23.74 -7.53 -42.50
C LEU A 186 -22.21 -7.42 -42.46
N LEU A 187 -21.51 -8.14 -43.34
CA LEU A 187 -20.06 -8.03 -43.43
C LEU A 187 -19.63 -6.62 -43.83
N ASP A 188 -20.25 -6.05 -44.87
CA ASP A 188 -19.99 -4.67 -45.30
C ASP A 188 -20.25 -3.70 -44.12
N ALA A 189 -21.32 -3.88 -43.34
CA ALA A 189 -21.58 -3.04 -42.16
C ALA A 189 -20.43 -3.07 -41.16
N VAL A 190 -19.93 -4.26 -40.84
CA VAL A 190 -18.77 -4.42 -39.95
C VAL A 190 -17.53 -3.74 -40.54
N GLN A 191 -17.28 -3.87 -41.84
CA GLN A 191 -16.09 -3.29 -42.46
C GLN A 191 -16.16 -1.76 -42.58
N GLU A 192 -17.33 -1.21 -42.92
CA GLU A 192 -17.54 0.25 -42.94
C GLU A 192 -17.34 0.85 -41.54
N LEU A 193 -17.90 0.21 -40.50
CA LEU A 193 -17.70 0.65 -39.11
C LEU A 193 -16.23 0.58 -38.68
N ARG A 194 -15.51 -0.49 -39.04
CA ARG A 194 -14.05 -0.58 -38.81
C ARG A 194 -13.27 0.50 -39.54
N GLY A 195 -13.60 0.74 -40.81
CA GLY A 195 -12.99 1.79 -41.62
C GLY A 195 -13.21 3.19 -41.04
N ALA A 196 -14.32 3.37 -40.32
CA ALA A 196 -14.70 4.61 -39.64
C ALA A 196 -14.12 4.76 -38.21
N GLY A 197 -13.28 3.82 -37.77
CA GLY A 197 -12.65 3.89 -36.45
C GLY A 197 -13.49 3.31 -35.31
N ALA A 198 -14.38 2.34 -35.59
CA ALA A 198 -15.00 1.56 -34.53
C ALA A 198 -13.95 0.84 -33.70
N GLU A 199 -14.00 1.04 -32.38
CA GLU A 199 -13.07 0.44 -31.44
C GLU A 199 -13.52 -0.97 -31.05
N THR A 200 -14.83 -1.14 -30.83
CA THR A 200 -15.41 -2.46 -30.56
C THR A 200 -16.89 -2.49 -30.91
N MET A 201 -17.41 -3.67 -31.21
CA MET A 201 -18.82 -3.84 -31.57
C MET A 201 -19.34 -5.25 -31.28
N GLN A 202 -20.66 -5.40 -31.22
CA GLN A 202 -21.36 -6.67 -31.18
C GLN A 202 -22.54 -6.68 -32.13
N ILE A 203 -22.91 -7.88 -32.60
CA ILE A 203 -24.11 -8.13 -33.41
C ILE A 203 -24.96 -9.15 -32.66
N ASP A 204 -26.19 -8.79 -32.26
CA ASP A 204 -27.10 -9.68 -31.52
C ASP A 204 -26.43 -10.43 -30.35
N GLY A 205 -25.62 -9.71 -29.56
CA GLY A 205 -24.89 -10.29 -28.42
C GLY A 205 -23.66 -11.14 -28.81
N VAL A 206 -23.22 -11.09 -30.07
CA VAL A 206 -21.99 -11.71 -30.56
C VAL A 206 -20.87 -10.67 -30.66
N ARG A 207 -19.83 -10.80 -29.83
CA ARG A 207 -18.65 -9.92 -29.87
C ARG A 207 -17.95 -10.05 -31.21
N VAL A 208 -17.82 -8.95 -31.94
CA VAL A 208 -17.11 -8.91 -33.21
C VAL A 208 -15.63 -8.65 -32.93
N GLY A 209 -14.80 -9.62 -33.31
CA GLY A 209 -13.34 -9.55 -33.26
C GLY A 209 -12.71 -9.69 -34.66
N VAL A 210 -11.38 -9.75 -34.71
CA VAL A 210 -10.61 -9.82 -35.97
C VAL A 210 -11.00 -11.03 -36.83
N SER A 211 -11.19 -12.19 -36.20
CA SER A 211 -11.55 -13.43 -36.91
C SER A 211 -13.05 -13.73 -36.93
N THR A 212 -13.90 -12.73 -36.67
CA THR A 212 -15.33 -12.95 -36.71
C THR A 212 -15.81 -13.27 -38.13
N ALA A 213 -16.62 -14.32 -38.25
CA ALA A 213 -17.18 -14.80 -39.50
C ALA A 213 -18.68 -14.59 -39.54
N VAL A 214 -19.18 -13.99 -40.62
CA VAL A 214 -20.60 -13.97 -40.98
C VAL A 214 -20.85 -15.06 -42.02
N THR A 215 -21.80 -15.95 -41.78
CA THR A 215 -22.12 -17.11 -42.64
C THR A 215 -23.62 -17.32 -42.75
N GLY A 216 -24.03 -18.29 -43.58
CA GLY A 216 -25.43 -18.67 -43.76
C GLY A 216 -26.05 -18.12 -45.05
N THR A 217 -27.38 -18.00 -45.04
CA THR A 217 -28.19 -17.52 -46.17
C THR A 217 -29.21 -16.49 -45.68
N PRO A 218 -29.79 -15.65 -46.56
CA PRO A 218 -30.82 -14.70 -46.14
C PRO A 218 -31.95 -15.38 -45.33
N GLY A 219 -32.28 -14.81 -44.17
CA GLY A 219 -33.22 -15.37 -43.20
C GLY A 219 -32.66 -16.44 -42.24
N ASP A 220 -31.44 -16.94 -42.45
CA ASP A 220 -30.70 -17.85 -41.57
C ASP A 220 -29.21 -17.45 -41.55
N LEU A 221 -28.95 -16.25 -41.02
CA LEU A 221 -27.61 -15.71 -40.87
C LEU A 221 -26.99 -16.15 -39.55
N ARG A 222 -25.66 -16.28 -39.54
CA ARG A 222 -24.89 -16.65 -38.35
C ARG A 222 -23.66 -15.76 -38.20
N VAL A 223 -23.35 -15.37 -36.97
CA VAL A 223 -22.12 -14.66 -36.59
C VAL A 223 -21.34 -15.54 -35.62
N ASP A 224 -20.11 -15.90 -35.98
CA ASP A 224 -19.28 -16.87 -35.24
C ASP A 224 -20.05 -18.18 -34.91
N GLY A 225 -20.82 -18.65 -35.89
CA GLY A 225 -21.63 -19.86 -35.79
C GLY A 225 -22.92 -19.72 -34.98
N ARG A 226 -23.14 -18.60 -34.28
CA ARG A 226 -24.37 -18.30 -33.55
C ARG A 226 -25.44 -17.74 -34.49
N PRO A 227 -26.68 -18.28 -34.48
CA PRO A 227 -27.77 -17.74 -35.30
C PRO A 227 -28.14 -16.34 -34.83
N VAL A 228 -28.37 -15.45 -35.80
CA VAL A 228 -28.82 -14.07 -35.61
C VAL A 228 -30.10 -13.86 -36.41
N THR A 229 -31.04 -13.05 -35.90
CA THR A 229 -32.38 -12.93 -36.48
C THR A 229 -32.85 -11.48 -36.53
N ALA A 230 -33.50 -11.10 -37.63
CA ALA A 230 -34.01 -9.75 -37.79
C ALA A 230 -35.05 -9.39 -36.69
N PRO A 231 -35.01 -8.15 -36.14
CA PRO A 231 -34.06 -7.10 -36.47
C PRO A 231 -32.65 -7.39 -35.92
N TYR A 232 -31.64 -7.23 -36.77
CA TYR A 232 -30.24 -7.38 -36.36
C TYR A 232 -29.80 -6.09 -35.66
N GLU A 233 -29.37 -6.22 -34.41
CA GLU A 233 -28.86 -5.12 -33.60
C GLU A 233 -27.33 -5.11 -33.62
N ILE A 234 -26.75 -4.00 -34.08
CA ILE A 234 -25.31 -3.76 -34.04
C ILE A 234 -25.06 -2.64 -33.03
N VAL A 235 -24.40 -2.97 -31.93
CA VAL A 235 -23.94 -1.98 -30.94
C VAL A 235 -22.45 -1.76 -31.15
N VAL A 236 -22.04 -0.52 -31.36
CA VAL A 236 -20.67 -0.16 -31.74
C VAL A 236 -20.17 1.04 -30.96
N ILE A 237 -18.98 0.94 -30.39
CA ILE A 237 -18.27 2.01 -29.69
C ILE A 237 -17.28 2.67 -30.65
N GLY A 238 -17.25 4.01 -30.62
CA GLY A 238 -16.34 4.84 -31.40
C GLY A 238 -16.88 6.27 -31.54
N SER A 239 -16.24 7.08 -32.39
CA SER A 239 -16.72 8.42 -32.72
C SER A 239 -18.09 8.34 -33.40
N ALA A 240 -19.16 8.66 -32.67
CA ALA A 240 -20.53 8.56 -33.17
C ALA A 240 -20.74 9.36 -34.47
N ALA A 241 -20.04 10.49 -34.63
CA ALA A 241 -20.09 11.31 -35.83
C ALA A 241 -19.44 10.61 -37.04
N ASP A 242 -18.27 9.99 -36.86
CA ASP A 242 -17.54 9.32 -37.94
C ASP A 242 -18.25 8.02 -38.36
N LEU A 243 -18.69 7.23 -37.37
CA LEU A 243 -19.47 6.01 -37.59
C LEU A 243 -20.77 6.31 -38.35
N ARG A 244 -21.51 7.36 -37.96
CA ARG A 244 -22.75 7.75 -38.65
C ARG A 244 -22.48 8.21 -40.07
N THR A 245 -21.39 8.94 -40.28
CA THR A 245 -20.98 9.41 -41.61
C THR A 245 -20.69 8.24 -42.52
N ALA A 246 -19.95 7.23 -42.06
CA ALA A 246 -19.65 6.03 -42.83
C ALA A 246 -20.91 5.24 -43.20
N MET A 247 -21.85 5.06 -42.26
CA MET A 247 -23.11 4.38 -42.56
C MET A 247 -24.02 5.16 -43.53
N SER A 248 -23.80 6.46 -43.68
CA SER A 248 -24.56 7.33 -44.59
C SER A 248 -23.94 7.45 -45.98
N ILE A 249 -22.85 6.72 -46.28
CA ILE A 249 -22.19 6.77 -47.60
C ILE A 249 -23.14 6.21 -48.67
N PRO A 250 -23.41 6.98 -49.75
CA PRO A 250 -24.28 6.52 -50.83
C PRO A 250 -23.81 5.21 -51.47
N GLY A 251 -24.75 4.31 -51.73
CA GLY A 251 -24.47 2.97 -52.26
C GLY A 251 -23.99 1.97 -51.20
N GLY A 252 -23.80 2.40 -49.95
CA GLY A 252 -23.40 1.56 -48.82
C GLY A 252 -24.51 0.67 -48.28
N VAL A 253 -24.34 0.23 -47.03
CA VAL A 253 -25.19 -0.77 -46.37
C VAL A 253 -26.64 -0.32 -46.25
N VAL A 254 -26.88 0.92 -45.78
CA VAL A 254 -28.24 1.44 -45.56
C VAL A 254 -29.05 1.42 -46.87
N ASP A 255 -28.48 1.93 -47.95
CA ASP A 255 -29.12 1.93 -49.27
C ASP A 255 -29.38 0.52 -49.79
N ARG A 256 -28.43 -0.39 -49.55
CA ARG A 256 -28.50 -1.77 -50.04
C ARG A 256 -29.60 -2.56 -49.32
N VAL A 257 -29.69 -2.43 -48.00
CA VAL A 257 -30.78 -2.99 -47.18
C VAL A 257 -32.13 -2.38 -47.59
N GLY A 258 -32.19 -1.06 -47.82
CA GLY A 258 -33.40 -0.39 -48.29
C GLY A 258 -33.91 -0.94 -49.63
N ARG A 259 -33.01 -1.20 -50.60
CA ARG A 259 -33.36 -1.83 -51.89
C ARG A 259 -33.85 -3.27 -51.75
N GLN A 260 -33.53 -3.94 -50.64
CA GLN A 260 -33.99 -5.30 -50.34
C GLN A 260 -35.34 -5.33 -49.60
N GLY A 261 -35.96 -4.17 -49.31
CA GLY A 261 -37.22 -4.09 -48.57
C GLY A 261 -37.04 -4.00 -47.04
N GLY A 262 -35.80 -3.86 -46.57
CA GLY A 262 -35.48 -3.63 -45.17
C GLY A 262 -35.40 -2.14 -44.80
N SER A 263 -35.08 -1.87 -43.53
CA SER A 263 -34.75 -0.53 -43.04
C SER A 263 -33.62 -0.57 -42.04
N VAL A 264 -32.87 0.52 -41.92
CA VAL A 264 -31.79 0.66 -40.93
C VAL A 264 -32.07 1.92 -40.11
N ASP A 265 -32.26 1.74 -38.81
CA ASP A 265 -32.28 2.85 -37.85
C ASP A 265 -30.91 2.99 -37.21
N ILE A 266 -30.44 4.23 -37.05
CA ILE A 266 -29.15 4.53 -36.44
C ILE A 266 -29.41 5.53 -35.31
N GLU A 267 -29.15 5.08 -34.08
CA GLU A 267 -29.26 5.91 -32.89
C GLU A 267 -27.86 6.22 -32.35
N GLN A 268 -27.52 7.51 -32.26
CA GLN A 268 -26.30 7.96 -31.59
C GLN A 268 -26.55 8.02 -30.08
N ARG A 269 -25.62 7.47 -29.29
CA ARG A 269 -25.67 7.57 -27.83
C ARG A 269 -24.31 7.95 -27.28
N ASP A 270 -24.32 8.77 -26.23
CA ASP A 270 -23.10 9.14 -25.49
C ASP A 270 -22.53 7.97 -24.70
N ARG A 271 -23.37 6.97 -24.39
CA ARG A 271 -22.98 5.72 -23.75
C ARG A 271 -23.72 4.56 -24.39
N VAL A 272 -22.96 3.68 -25.03
CA VAL A 272 -23.36 2.33 -25.41
C VAL A 272 -22.49 1.32 -24.65
N VAL A 273 -23.01 0.12 -24.47
CA VAL A 273 -22.30 -0.96 -23.77
C VAL A 273 -22.18 -2.14 -24.74
N VAL A 274 -20.95 -2.61 -24.94
CA VAL A 274 -20.63 -3.84 -25.65
C VAL A 274 -20.22 -4.86 -24.60
N ASP A 275 -21.18 -5.66 -24.17
CA ASP A 275 -21.07 -6.64 -23.06
C ASP A 275 -20.80 -8.07 -23.54
N ALA A 276 -20.98 -8.34 -24.83
CA ALA A 276 -20.62 -9.61 -25.43
C ALA A 276 -19.11 -9.84 -25.30
N LEU A 277 -18.74 -11.04 -24.86
CA LEU A 277 -17.35 -11.46 -24.71
C LEU A 277 -16.97 -12.50 -25.77
N ARG A 278 -15.68 -12.53 -26.10
CA ARG A 278 -15.08 -13.53 -26.96
C ARG A 278 -14.32 -14.55 -26.12
N PRO A 279 -14.59 -15.86 -26.28
CA PRO A 279 -13.74 -16.87 -25.67
C PRO A 279 -12.35 -16.81 -26.31
N LEU A 280 -11.30 -16.91 -25.49
CA LEU A 280 -9.95 -17.12 -25.98
C LEU A 280 -9.74 -18.62 -26.19
N ASP A 281 -9.36 -18.98 -27.42
CA ASP A 281 -8.92 -20.34 -27.70
C ASP A 281 -7.56 -20.57 -27.04
N GLU A 282 -7.40 -21.71 -26.36
CA GLU A 282 -6.11 -22.09 -25.79
C GLU A 282 -5.16 -22.53 -26.92
N PRO A 283 -4.05 -21.82 -27.14
CA PRO A 283 -3.14 -22.15 -28.22
C PRO A 283 -2.43 -23.48 -27.94
N GLN A 284 -2.44 -24.40 -28.90
CA GLN A 284 -1.78 -25.71 -28.76
C GLN A 284 -0.26 -25.63 -28.95
N TYR A 285 0.21 -24.67 -29.74
CA TYR A 285 1.62 -24.56 -30.15
C TYR A 285 2.24 -23.21 -29.84
N ALA A 286 1.44 -22.14 -29.78
CA ALA A 286 1.93 -20.80 -29.47
C ALA A 286 1.91 -20.59 -27.96
N GLN A 287 2.91 -19.89 -27.44
CA GLN A 287 2.96 -19.44 -26.05
C GLN A 287 3.30 -17.95 -26.03
N PRO A 288 2.74 -17.16 -25.10
CA PRO A 288 3.17 -15.79 -24.89
C PRO A 288 4.67 -15.76 -24.57
N ASP A 289 5.39 -14.79 -25.12
CA ASP A 289 6.78 -14.56 -24.74
C ASP A 289 6.81 -14.08 -23.27
N PRO A 290 7.58 -14.71 -22.37
CA PRO A 290 7.66 -14.28 -20.97
C PRO A 290 8.33 -12.89 -20.72
N GLY A 291 8.74 -12.12 -21.74
CA GLY A 291 9.19 -10.70 -21.63
C GLY A 291 9.05 -9.96 -22.97
N ASP A 292 8.86 -8.64 -23.09
CA ASP A 292 9.30 -7.47 -22.28
C ASP A 292 8.24 -6.75 -21.43
#